data_AF-A0A2M7M605-F1
#
_entry.id   AF-A0A2M7M605-F1
#
_cell.length_a   1.000
_cell.length_b   1.000
_cell.length_c   1.000
_cell.angle_alpha   90.00
_cell.angle_beta   90.00
_cell.angle_gamma   90.00
#
_symmetry.space_group_name_H-M   'P 1'
#
loop_
_entity.id
_entity.type
_entity.pdbx_description
1 polymer ?
#
loop_
_entity_poly.entity_id
_entity_poly.type
_entity_poly.pdbx_seq_one_letter_code
_entity_poly.pdbx_strand_id
1 'polypeptide(L)' 'MKAFKNTCAELGIEDFRWHDLRHTWATWHIQRGTSLEVLQELGGWSDYKMVKRYAHFTHQHLKQYVNR' A
#
# COMPACT_ATOMS: atom_id res chain seq x y z
N MET A 1 -9.79 2.10 18.41
CA MET A 1 -9.36 3.36 17.75
C MET A 1 -8.87 4.46 18.69
N LYS A 2 -9.29 4.53 19.97
CA LYS A 2 -8.84 5.57 20.92
C LYS A 2 -7.32 5.59 21.13
N ALA A 3 -6.71 4.43 21.33
CA ALA A 3 -5.25 4.32 21.47
C ALA A 3 -4.49 4.91 20.27
N PHE A 4 -4.88 4.54 19.04
CA PHE A 4 -4.27 5.09 17.81
C PHE A 4 -4.36 6.62 17.74
N LYS A 5 -5.54 7.19 18.00
CA LYS A 5 -5.74 8.65 17.97
C LYS A 5 -4.90 9.34 19.05
N ASN A 6 -4.84 8.75 20.25
CA ASN A 6 -4.01 9.27 21.34
C ASN A 6 -2.52 9.24 20.98
N THR A 7 -2.03 8.11 20.44
CA THR A 7 -0.64 8.00 20.00
C THR A 7 -0.32 8.98 18.87
N CYS A 8 -1.22 9.19 17.92
CA CYS A 8 -1.02 10.21 16.88
C CYS A 8 -0.92 11.61 17.49
N ALA A 9 -1.77 11.94 18.48
CA ALA A 9 -1.73 13.22 19.18
C ALA A 9 -0.45 13.39 20.01
N GLU A 10 -0.01 12.36 20.73
CA GLU A 10 1.24 12.34 21.49
C GLU A 10 2.47 12.53 20.59
N LEU A 11 2.43 11.98 19.37
CA LEU A 11 3.50 12.11 18.37
C LEU A 11 3.37 13.37 17.49
N GLY A 12 2.34 14.20 17.68
CA GLY A 12 2.10 15.39 16.86
C GLY A 12 1.76 15.10 15.40
N ILE A 13 1.20 13.93 15.10
CA ILE A 13 0.81 13.53 13.74
C ILE A 13 -0.62 13.98 13.45
N GLU A 14 -0.77 14.86 12.46
CA GLU A 14 -2.05 15.41 12.00
C GLU A 14 -2.56 14.73 10.72
N ASP A 15 -3.89 14.75 10.50
CA ASP A 15 -4.61 14.15 9.35
C ASP A 15 -4.23 12.69 9.01
N PHE A 16 -3.81 11.90 10.00
CA PHE A 16 -3.47 10.49 9.81
C PHE A 16 -4.59 9.56 10.28
N ARG A 17 -4.98 8.63 9.40
CA ARG A 17 -6.09 7.69 9.61
C ARG A 17 -5.57 6.27 9.60
N TRP A 18 -6.28 5.39 10.29
CA TRP A 18 -5.97 3.96 10.30
C TRP A 18 -5.88 3.35 8.90
N HIS A 19 -6.68 3.86 7.95
CA HIS A 19 -6.67 3.40 6.57
C HIS A 19 -5.36 3.74 5.83
N ASP A 20 -4.64 4.78 6.25
CA ASP A 20 -3.38 5.18 5.62
C ASP A 20 -2.26 4.17 5.91
N LEU A 21 -2.34 3.45 7.03
CA LEU A 21 -1.48 2.29 7.30
C LEU A 21 -1.70 1.17 6.26
N ARG A 22 -2.95 0.91 5.87
CA ARG A 22 -3.27 -0.08 4.82
C ARG A 22 -2.72 0.36 3.46
N HIS A 23 -2.80 1.65 3.14
CA HIS A 23 -2.19 2.21 1.93
C HIS A 23 -0.66 2.08 1.96
N THR A 24 -0.04 2.35 3.10
CA THR A 24 1.42 2.23 3.28
C THR A 24 1.87 0.78 3.12
N TRP A 25 1.19 -0.16 3.77
CA TRP A 25 1.46 -1.60 3.67
C TRP A 25 1.36 -2.11 2.22
N ALA A 26 0.30 -1.74 1.49
CA ALA A 26 0.12 -2.12 0.10
C ALA A 26 1.21 -1.57 -0.82
N THR A 27 1.61 -0.32 -0.60
CA THR A 27 2.69 0.34 -1.35
C THR A 27 4.01 -0.41 -1.15
N TRP A 28 4.34 -0.81 0.08
CA TRP A 28 5.55 -1.58 0.37
C TRP A 28 5.55 -2.97 -0.27
N HIS A 29 4.41 -3.67 -0.28
CA HIS A 29 4.31 -4.97 -0.94
C HIS A 29 4.64 -4.88 -2.43
N ILE A 30 4.09 -3.87 -3.10
CA ILE A 30 4.31 -3.65 -4.53
C ILE A 30 5.75 -3.23 -4.81
N GLN A 31 6.32 -2.34 -4.00
CA GLN A 31 7.72 -1.94 -4.11
C GLN A 31 8.67 -3.13 -3.89
N ARG A 32 8.28 -4.13 -3.10
CA ARG A 32 9.03 -5.39 -2.89
C ARG A 32 8.77 -6.44 -3.97
N GLY A 33 8.00 -6.12 -5.01
CA GLY A 33 7.75 -7.01 -6.15
C GLY A 33 6.58 -7.99 -5.97
N THR A 34 5.72 -7.78 -4.97
CA THR A 34 4.46 -8.55 -4.88
C THR A 34 3.57 -8.20 -6.07
N SER A 35 2.94 -9.17 -6.74
CA SER A 35 2.01 -8.88 -7.84
C SER A 35 0.70 -8.27 -7.31
N LEU A 36 -0.05 -7.60 -8.19
CA LEU A 36 -1.33 -6.98 -7.81
C LEU A 36 -2.39 -8.02 -7.42
N GLU A 37 -2.35 -9.21 -8.02
CA GLU A 37 -3.26 -10.32 -7.73
C GLU A 37 -3.01 -10.84 -6.31
N VAL A 38 -1.75 -11.10 -5.98
CA VAL A 38 -1.36 -11.55 -4.62
C VAL A 38 -1.68 -10.46 -3.59
N LEU A 39 -1.43 -9.19 -3.91
CA LEU A 39 -1.79 -8.08 -3.04
C LEU A 39 -3.31 -8.00 -2.81
N GLN A 40 -4.11 -8.25 -3.85
CA GLN A 40 -5.57 -8.24 -3.75
C GLN A 40 -6.07 -9.27 -2.73
N GLU A 41 -5.55 -10.50 -2.82
CA GLU A 41 -5.90 -11.59 -1.91
C GLU A 41 -5.43 -11.30 -0.48
N LEU A 42 -4.16 -10.91 -0.30
CA LEU A 42 -3.58 -10.60 1.01
C LEU A 42 -4.32 -9.50 1.75
N GLY A 43 -4.75 -8.46 1.02
CA GLY A 43 -5.48 -7.36 1.63
C GLY A 43 -6.99 -7.50 1.56
N GLY A 44 -7.54 -8.60 1.04
CA GLY A 44 -8.98 -8.85 0.98
C GLY A 44 -9.76 -7.78 0.21
N TRP A 45 -9.22 -7.28 -0.91
CA TRP A 45 -9.95 -6.34 -1.77
C TRP A 45 -10.95 -7.06 -2.67
N SER A 46 -12.22 -6.66 -2.57
CA SER A 46 -13.29 -7.20 -3.41
C SER A 46 -13.20 -6.77 -4.88
N ASP A 47 -12.58 -5.63 -5.17
CA ASP A 47 -12.43 -5.09 -6.54
C ASP A 47 -10.97 -4.83 -6.88
N TYR A 48 -10.51 -5.46 -7.96
CA TYR A 48 -9.17 -5.27 -8.52
C TYR A 48 -8.89 -3.81 -8.91
N LYS A 49 -9.93 -3.03 -9.26
CA LYS A 49 -9.79 -1.59 -9.53
C LYS A 49 -9.25 -0.82 -8.32
N MET A 50 -9.54 -1.25 -7.10
CA MET A 50 -9.01 -0.62 -5.89
C MET A 50 -7.52 -0.86 -5.73
N VAL A 51 -7.05 -2.07 -6.10
CA VAL A 51 -5.64 -2.47 -5.99
C VAL A 51 -4.79 -1.88 -7.10
N LYS A 52 -5.38 -1.64 -8.29
CA LYS A 52 -4.70 -0.94 -9.40
C LYS A 52 -4.16 0.43 -9.02
N ARG A 53 -4.66 1.07 -7.95
CA ARG A 53 -4.05 2.29 -7.40
C ARG A 53 -2.58 2.11 -7.06
N TYR A 54 -2.10 0.91 -6.73
CA TYR A 54 -0.70 0.71 -6.37
C TYR A 54 0.18 0.28 -7.55
N ALA A 55 -0.39 -0.01 -8.71
CA ALA A 55 0.33 -0.56 -9.86
C ALA A 55 1.52 0.30 -10.30
N HIS A 56 1.47 1.61 -10.11
CA HIS A 56 2.53 2.54 -10.51
C HIS A 56 3.72 2.57 -9.54
N PHE A 57 3.63 2.02 -8.33
CA PHE A 57 4.80 1.93 -7.43
C PHE A 57 5.82 0.87 -7.86
N THR A 58 5.55 0.16 -8.96
CA THR A 58 6.38 -0.87 -9.58
C THR A 58 7.48 -0.29 -10.50
N HIS A 59 7.98 0.93 -10.33
CA HIS A 59 9.04 1.48 -11.21
C HIS A 59 10.29 0.58 -11.33
N GLN A 60 10.46 -0.43 -10.45
CA GLN A 60 11.45 -1.51 -10.60
C GLN A 60 11.06 -2.64 -11.58
N HIS A 61 9.79 -2.91 -11.85
CA HIS A 61 9.34 -3.99 -12.76
C HIS A 61 9.60 -3.62 -14.23
N LEU A 62 9.46 -2.34 -14.62
CA LEU A 62 9.81 -1.90 -15.98
C LEU A 62 11.31 -2.08 -16.28
N LYS A 63 12.19 -1.99 -15.27
CA LYS A 63 13.62 -2.29 -15.46
C LYS A 63 13.87 -3.74 -15.90
N GLN A 64 12.99 -4.68 -15.56
CA GLN A 64 13.11 -6.08 -15.99
C GLN A 64 12.70 -6.29 -17.46
N TYR A 65 11.94 -5.37 -18.06
CA TYR A 65 11.50 -5.44 -19.46
C TYR A 65 12.30 -4.55 -20.42
N VAL A 66 13.15 -3.66 -19.91
CA VAL A 66 13.94 -2.70 -20.72
C VAL A 66 15.18 -3.33 -21.37
N ASN A 67 15.51 -4.60 -21.10
CA ASN A 67 16.56 -5.34 -21.83
C ASN A 67 16.02 -6.66 -22.38
N ARG A 68 15.36 -6.62 -23.55
CA ARG A 68 15.14 -7.81 -24.37
C ARG A 68 15.46 -7.51 -25.84
#